data_AF-A0A1B8WEX0-F1
#
_entry.id   AF-A0A1B8WEX0-F1
#
_cell.length_a   1.000
_cell.length_b   1.000
_cell.length_c   1.000
_cell.angle_alpha   90.00
_cell.angle_beta   90.00
_cell.angle_gamma   90.00
#
_symmetry.space_group_name_H-M   'P 1'
#
loop_
_entity.id
_entity.type
_entity.pdbx_description
1 polymer ?
#
loop_
_entity_poly.entity_id
_entity_poly.type
_entity_poly.pdbx_seq_one_letter_code
_entity_poly.pdbx_strand_id
1 'polypeptide(L)'
;MNHPRKPPEQRLFDPDTFEDETTWKTLNTHDPGIFKDSGSYYTFSTDAMYRENDRPLFRGGIQVRRSKDLTDWEWVGHAFDGVPEQAKDWTGAVGLWAPDVIKLHDAYLLY
;
A
#
# COMPACT_ATOMS: atom_id res chain seq x y z
N MET A 1 1.10 5.12 -48.55
CA MET A 1 0.54 5.60 -47.27
C MET A 1 1.55 5.30 -46.19
N ASN A 2 2.16 6.33 -45.59
CA ASN A 2 3.06 6.17 -44.45
C ASN A 2 2.22 6.33 -43.18
N HIS A 3 1.88 5.21 -42.54
CA HIS A 3 1.29 5.23 -41.21
C HIS A 3 2.39 5.10 -40.16
N PRO A 4 2.25 5.75 -39.00
CA PRO A 4 3.17 5.55 -37.88
C PRO A 4 3.12 4.09 -37.40
N ARG A 5 4.24 3.59 -36.88
CA ARG A 5 4.29 2.25 -36.25
C ARG A 5 3.48 2.26 -34.95
N LYS A 6 2.81 1.16 -34.64
CA LYS A 6 2.19 0.92 -33.32
C LYS A 6 3.25 1.20 -32.24
N PRO A 7 2.95 2.03 -31.21
CA PRO A 7 3.84 2.18 -30.07
C PRO A 7 4.16 0.82 -29.45
N PRO A 8 5.36 0.64 -28.88
CA PRO A 8 5.67 -0.56 -28.12
C PRO A 8 4.64 -0.74 -27.00
N GLU A 9 4.27 -1.98 -26.72
CA GLU A 9 3.46 -2.28 -25.55
C GLU A 9 4.22 -1.89 -24.30
N GLN A 10 3.64 -1.01 -23.50
CA GLN A 10 4.19 -0.62 -22.22
C GLN A 10 3.78 -1.67 -21.18
N ARG A 11 4.76 -2.35 -20.60
CA ARG A 11 4.55 -3.18 -19.41
C ARG A 11 4.45 -2.25 -18.20
N LEU A 12 3.21 -1.89 -17.84
CA LEU A 12 2.92 -0.94 -16.75
C LEU A 12 3.25 -1.51 -15.36
N PHE A 13 3.22 -2.83 -15.24
CA PHE A 13 3.51 -3.56 -14.01
C PHE A 13 4.00 -4.97 -14.34
N ASP A 14 4.63 -5.60 -13.36
CA ASP A 14 5.03 -7.00 -13.43
C ASP A 14 4.02 -7.86 -12.67
N PRO A 15 3.21 -8.70 -13.35
CA PRO A 15 2.20 -9.54 -12.69
C PRO A 15 2.76 -10.49 -11.63
N ASP A 16 4.03 -10.85 -11.72
CA ASP A 16 4.70 -11.73 -10.76
C ASP A 16 4.81 -11.05 -9.39
N THR A 17 4.84 -9.72 -9.34
CA THR A 17 4.88 -8.97 -8.08
C THR A 17 3.59 -9.12 -7.27
N PHE A 18 2.46 -9.42 -7.91
CA PHE A 18 1.17 -9.49 -7.22
C PHE A 18 1.07 -10.63 -6.20
N GLU A 19 1.96 -11.63 -6.25
CA GLU A 19 1.97 -12.74 -5.31
C GLU A 19 2.64 -12.41 -3.98
N ASP A 20 3.51 -11.39 -3.96
CA ASP A 20 4.32 -11.04 -2.80
C ASP A 20 4.29 -9.53 -2.53
N GLU A 21 3.61 -9.14 -1.44
CA GLU A 21 3.48 -7.76 -0.99
C GLU A 21 4.83 -7.06 -0.77
N THR A 22 5.89 -7.82 -0.45
CA THR A 22 7.22 -7.25 -0.25
C THR A 22 7.82 -6.69 -1.55
N THR A 23 7.27 -7.09 -2.70
CA THR A 23 7.72 -6.70 -4.04
C THR A 23 6.80 -5.68 -4.72
N TRP A 24 5.70 -5.27 -4.11
CA TRP A 24 4.71 -4.39 -4.74
C TRP A 24 5.26 -3.02 -5.11
N LYS A 25 6.31 -2.52 -4.45
CA LYS A 25 6.84 -1.18 -4.68
C LYS A 25 5.70 -0.15 -4.57
N THR A 26 5.34 0.51 -5.66
CA THR A 26 4.26 1.50 -5.73
C THR A 26 2.87 0.90 -5.98
N LEU A 27 2.79 -0.38 -6.37
CA LEU A 27 1.53 -1.07 -6.64
C LEU A 27 0.69 -1.20 -5.37
N ASN A 28 -0.64 -1.19 -5.55
CA ASN A 28 -1.62 -1.33 -4.49
C ASN A 28 -1.60 -0.23 -3.40
N THR A 29 -0.98 0.93 -3.68
CA THR A 29 -0.88 2.05 -2.72
C THR A 29 -2.04 3.03 -2.91
N HIS A 30 -3.24 2.67 -2.46
CA HIS A 30 -4.44 3.49 -2.61
C HIS A 30 -4.61 4.50 -1.48
N ASP A 31 -5.07 5.72 -1.82
CA ASP A 31 -5.35 6.82 -0.89
C ASP A 31 -4.29 7.02 0.22
N PRO A 32 -2.98 7.15 -0.12
CA PRO A 32 -1.95 7.15 0.91
C PRO A 32 -1.86 8.47 1.68
N GLY A 33 -1.75 8.37 3.00
CA GLY A 33 -1.12 9.39 3.85
C GLY A 33 0.40 9.25 3.80
N ILE A 34 1.12 10.36 3.66
CA ILE A 34 2.59 10.37 3.61
C ILE A 34 3.17 11.23 4.72
N PHE A 35 4.21 10.72 5.37
CA PHE A 35 4.88 11.39 6.48
C PHE A 35 6.40 11.18 6.41
N LYS A 36 7.17 12.19 6.83
CA LYS A 36 8.64 12.13 6.83
C LYS A 36 9.17 12.19 8.25
N ASP A 37 9.98 11.21 8.64
CA ASP A 37 10.69 11.21 9.91
C ASP A 37 12.03 10.49 9.81
N SER A 38 12.99 10.93 10.62
CA SER A 38 14.31 10.29 10.74
C SER A 38 15.03 10.04 9.40
N GLY A 39 14.83 10.94 8.42
CA GLY A 39 15.47 10.86 7.11
C GLY A 39 14.79 9.95 6.09
N SER A 40 13.60 9.42 6.38
CA SER A 40 12.81 8.61 5.43
C SER A 40 11.38 9.12 5.32
N TYR A 41 10.80 8.91 4.14
CA TYR A 41 9.38 9.04 3.87
C TYR A 41 8.70 7.71 4.12
N TYR A 42 7.53 7.74 4.73
CA TYR A 42 6.67 6.59 4.97
C TYR A 42 5.31 6.88 4.35
N THR A 43 4.76 5.91 3.64
CA THR A 43 3.36 5.93 3.22
C THR A 43 2.58 4.90 4.00
N PHE A 44 1.39 5.31 4.41
CA PHE A 44 0.35 4.47 4.98
C PHE A 44 -0.79 4.49 3.98
N SER A 45 -1.24 3.34 3.49
CA SER A 45 -2.26 3.29 2.43
C SER A 45 -3.41 2.38 2.79
N THR A 46 -4.55 2.64 2.16
CA THR A 46 -5.71 1.75 2.17
C THR A 46 -5.30 0.30 1.94
N ASP A 47 -5.91 -0.61 2.69
CA ASP A 47 -5.77 -2.04 2.46
C ASP A 47 -6.40 -2.42 1.11
N ALA A 48 -5.55 -2.53 0.09
CA ALA A 48 -5.94 -2.87 -1.26
C ALA A 48 -4.94 -3.86 -1.84
N MET A 49 -5.41 -4.80 -2.66
CA MET A 49 -4.51 -5.64 -3.43
C MET A 49 -5.18 -6.09 -4.71
N TYR A 50 -4.41 -6.18 -5.79
CA TYR A 50 -4.83 -6.94 -6.94
C TYR A 50 -5.06 -8.41 -6.54
N ARG A 51 -6.22 -8.96 -6.90
CA ARG A 51 -6.57 -10.34 -6.59
C ARG A 51 -7.29 -10.99 -7.78
N GLU A 52 -6.79 -12.14 -8.20
CA GLU A 52 -7.56 -13.16 -8.94
C GLU A 52 -8.13 -14.18 -7.94
N ASN A 53 -9.18 -14.91 -8.30
CA ASN A 53 -10.04 -15.68 -7.38
C ASN A 53 -9.27 -16.62 -6.40
N ASP A 54 -8.08 -17.06 -6.79
CA ASP A 54 -7.23 -18.08 -6.16
C ASP A 54 -6.00 -17.50 -5.44
N ARG A 55 -5.83 -16.18 -5.44
CA ARG A 55 -4.70 -15.45 -4.84
C ARG A 55 -4.88 -15.19 -3.33
N PRO A 56 -3.78 -14.92 -2.57
CA PRO A 56 -3.71 -15.10 -1.12
C PRO A 56 -4.77 -14.35 -0.33
N LEU A 57 -4.94 -14.75 0.94
CA LEU A 57 -5.92 -14.17 1.84
C LEU A 57 -5.64 -12.67 2.00
N PHE A 58 -6.66 -11.86 1.69
CA PHE A 58 -6.64 -10.43 1.95
C PHE A 58 -6.26 -10.17 3.41
N ARG A 59 -5.19 -9.41 3.62
CA ARG A 59 -4.74 -9.00 4.95
C ARG A 59 -5.02 -7.51 5.11
N GLY A 60 -5.86 -7.19 6.08
CA GLY A 60 -6.03 -5.80 6.53
C GLY A 60 -4.95 -5.40 7.52
N GLY A 61 -4.82 -4.11 7.80
CA GLY A 61 -3.90 -3.59 8.82
C GLY A 61 -3.14 -2.32 8.44
N ILE A 62 -3.51 -1.64 7.35
CA ILE A 62 -2.83 -0.48 6.76
C ILE A 62 -1.41 -0.82 6.29
N GLN A 63 -1.22 -0.82 4.97
CA GLN A 63 0.05 -1.13 4.35
C GLN A 63 1.05 0.01 4.53
N VAL A 64 2.29 -0.33 4.87
CA VAL A 64 3.36 0.64 5.14
C VAL A 64 4.53 0.42 4.19
N ARG A 65 4.93 1.49 3.50
CA ARG A 65 6.14 1.51 2.66
C ARG A 65 7.05 2.65 3.07
N ARG A 66 8.35 2.48 2.85
CA ARG A 66 9.38 3.48 3.15
C ARG A 66 10.20 3.83 1.92
N SER A 67 10.59 5.09 1.79
CA SER A 67 11.52 5.55 0.77
C SER A 67 12.46 6.63 1.33
N LYS A 68 13.67 6.76 0.76
CA LYS A 68 14.58 7.88 1.05
C LYS A 68 14.48 9.00 0.01
N ASP A 69 13.99 8.70 -1.18
CA ASP A 69 14.07 9.56 -2.38
C ASP A 69 12.73 9.76 -3.09
N LEU A 70 11.64 9.18 -2.57
CA LEU A 70 10.29 9.18 -3.14
C LEU A 70 10.13 8.37 -4.44
N THR A 71 11.19 7.72 -4.92
CA THR A 71 11.18 6.90 -6.14
C THR A 71 11.31 5.43 -5.82
N ASP A 72 12.24 5.07 -4.93
CA ASP A 72 12.49 3.70 -4.53
C ASP A 72 11.79 3.39 -3.21
N TRP A 73 10.80 2.49 -3.29
CA TRP A 73 9.95 2.12 -2.15
C TRP A 73 10.26 0.69 -1.67
N GLU A 74 10.38 0.56 -0.36
CA GLU A 74 10.60 -0.69 0.38
C GLU A 74 9.36 -1.03 1.18
N TRP A 75 8.95 -2.30 1.17
CA TRP A 75 7.90 -2.79 2.05
C TRP A 75 8.38 -2.78 3.50
N VAL A 76 7.56 -2.23 4.40
CA VAL A 76 7.82 -2.24 5.85
C VAL A 76 6.94 -3.28 6.54
N GLY A 77 5.69 -3.40 6.12
CA GLY A 77 4.70 -4.30 6.73
C GLY A 77 3.32 -3.66 6.80
N HIS A 78 2.53 -4.12 7.78
CA HIS A 78 1.25 -3.52 8.13
C HIS A 78 1.38 -2.77 9.46
N ALA A 79 0.65 -1.65 9.63
CA ALA A 79 0.65 -0.88 10.87
C ALA A 79 -0.08 -1.62 12.01
N PHE A 80 -1.03 -2.50 11.68
CA PHE A 80 -1.77 -3.36 12.59
C PHE A 80 -1.75 -4.81 12.10
N ASP A 81 -2.03 -5.76 13.00
CA ASP A 81 -2.14 -7.18 12.63
C ASP A 81 -3.42 -7.52 11.83
N GLY A 82 -4.36 -6.56 11.76
CA GLY A 82 -5.66 -6.68 11.10
C GLY A 82 -6.54 -5.46 11.42
N VAL A 83 -7.81 -5.52 11.01
CA VAL A 83 -8.82 -4.58 11.53
C VAL A 83 -8.96 -4.81 13.04
N PRO A 84 -8.88 -3.76 13.89
CA PRO A 84 -9.10 -3.88 15.32
C PRO A 84 -10.41 -4.62 15.65
N GLU A 85 -10.36 -5.57 16.59
CA GLU A 85 -11.45 -6.52 16.85
C GLU A 85 -12.80 -5.84 17.07
N GLN A 86 -12.84 -4.81 17.92
CA GLN A 86 -14.08 -4.07 18.18
C GLN A 86 -14.66 -3.41 16.92
N ALA A 87 -13.81 -2.84 16.06
CA ALA A 87 -14.26 -2.24 14.81
C ALA A 87 -14.78 -3.31 13.83
N LYS A 88 -14.09 -4.45 13.76
CA LYS A 88 -14.50 -5.60 12.97
C LYS A 88 -15.85 -6.15 13.44
N ASP A 89 -16.07 -6.28 14.74
CA ASP A 89 -17.32 -6.79 15.31
C ASP A 89 -18.51 -5.87 15.00
N TRP A 90 -18.29 -4.56 14.99
CA TRP A 90 -19.36 -3.59 14.72
C TRP A 90 -19.68 -3.45 13.24
N THR A 91 -18.68 -3.57 12.36
CA THR A 91 -18.80 -3.19 10.95
C THR A 91 -18.74 -4.36 9.98
N GLY A 92 -18.16 -5.49 10.40
CA GLY A 92 -17.79 -6.60 9.51
C GLY A 92 -16.62 -6.26 8.57
N ALA A 93 -15.92 -5.13 8.79
CA ALA A 93 -14.82 -4.71 7.93
C ALA A 93 -13.68 -5.75 7.92
N VAL A 94 -13.14 -5.98 6.74
CA VAL A 94 -11.98 -6.87 6.55
C VAL A 94 -10.67 -6.10 6.41
N GLY A 95 -10.72 -4.80 6.11
CA GLY A 95 -9.58 -3.90 5.93
C GLY A 95 -9.91 -2.46 6.36
N LEU A 96 -8.88 -1.61 6.35
CA LEU A 96 -8.90 -0.22 6.77
C LEU A 96 -8.69 0.71 5.55
N TRP A 97 -9.28 1.91 5.59
CA TRP A 97 -9.39 2.79 4.43
C TRP A 97 -8.88 4.21 4.71
N ALA A 98 -8.16 4.76 3.72
CA ALA A 98 -7.76 6.17 3.61
C ALA A 98 -7.12 6.75 4.87
N PRO A 99 -6.01 6.16 5.36
CA PRO A 99 -5.36 6.62 6.56
C PRO A 99 -4.67 7.99 6.35
N ASP A 100 -4.57 8.74 7.43
CA ASP A 100 -3.58 9.81 7.55
C ASP A 100 -2.76 9.65 8.84
N VAL A 101 -1.56 10.24 8.87
CA VAL A 101 -0.60 10.04 9.94
C VAL A 101 0.01 11.36 10.41
N ILE A 102 -0.01 11.56 11.72
CA ILE A 102 0.67 12.67 12.38
C ILE A 102 1.55 12.17 13.51
N LYS A 103 2.63 12.91 13.79
CA LYS A 103 3.46 12.71 14.97
C LYS A 103 3.05 13.70 16.05
N LEU A 104 2.67 13.19 17.22
CA LEU A 104 2.37 13.99 18.40
C LEU A 104 3.31 13.56 19.53
N HIS A 105 4.26 14.43 19.86
CA HIS A 105 5.34 14.14 20.82
C HIS A 105 6.14 12.87 20.44
N ASP A 106 6.06 11.84 21.27
CA ASP A 106 6.71 10.54 21.11
C ASP A 106 5.80 9.47 20.47
N ALA A 107 4.57 9.84 20.10
CA ALA A 107 3.60 8.95 19.49
C ALA A 107 3.32 9.29 18.02
N TYR A 108 2.96 8.25 17.26
CA TYR A 108 2.35 8.38 15.93
C TYR A 108 0.86 8.10 16.06
N LEU A 109 0.04 9.02 15.55
CA LEU A 109 -1.40 8.87 15.48
C LEU A 109 -1.78 8.58 14.04
N LEU A 110 -2.42 7.44 13.84
CA LEU A 110 -3.01 7.03 12.57
C LEU A 110 -4.53 7.19 12.69
N TYR A 111 -5.15 7.90 11.77
CA TYR A 111 -6.60 8.16 11.77
C TYR A 111 -7.23 7.99 10.40
#